data_AF-A0A3N5NLI7-F1
#
_entry.id   AF-A0A3N5NLI7-F1
#
_cell.length_a   1.000
_cell.length_b   1.000
_cell.length_c   1.000
_cell.angle_alpha   90.00
_cell.angle_beta   90.00
_cell.angle_gamma   90.00
#
_symmetry.space_group_name_H-M   'P 1'
#
loop_
_entity.id
_entity.type
_entity.pdbx_description
1 polymer ?
#
loop_
_entity_poly.entity_id
_entity_poly.type
_entity_poly.pdbx_seq_one_letter_code
_entity_poly.pdbx_strand_id
1 'polypeptide(L)'
;MLNKGDHVPRFECTTIDDVQVNYADLWQKKNLALVCLSEDASPDAQSYIQELRSAQKALAMHDAVVVVTTNPIEGMPLPGCAVADRWGEMQWIASAEHVAELPSPREIAAWLHFVEIQCPECEGEVH
;
A
#
# COMPACT_ATOMS: atom_id res chain seq x y z
N MET A 1 6.43 -14.56 4.75
CA MET A 1 5.18 -13.87 4.42
C MET A 1 4.94 -12.85 5.51
N LEU A 2 4.74 -11.59 5.15
CA LEU A 2 4.52 -10.50 6.11
C LEU A 2 3.12 -10.61 6.73
N ASN A 3 3.00 -10.18 7.98
CA ASN A 3 1.77 -10.14 8.76
C ASN A 3 1.56 -8.73 9.35
N LYS A 4 0.37 -8.50 9.91
CA LYS A 4 0.12 -7.30 10.71
C LYS A 4 1.13 -7.22 11.87
N GLY A 5 1.71 -6.05 12.08
CA GLY A 5 2.75 -5.78 13.08
C GLY A 5 4.18 -6.02 12.58
N ASP A 6 4.37 -6.68 11.43
CA ASP A 6 5.69 -6.76 10.80
C ASP A 6 6.07 -5.41 10.20
N HIS A 7 7.38 -5.16 10.03
CA HIS A 7 7.85 -3.97 9.36
C HIS A 7 7.93 -4.16 7.84
N VAL A 8 7.59 -3.09 7.11
CA VAL A 8 7.82 -2.99 5.67
C VAL A 8 9.32 -3.21 5.40
N PRO A 9 9.68 -4.21 4.58
CA PRO A 9 11.07 -4.46 4.23
C PRO A 9 11.61 -3.29 3.41
N ARG A 10 12.93 -3.10 3.43
CA ARG A 10 13.54 -2.13 2.52
C ARG A 10 13.38 -2.63 1.08
N PHE A 11 12.86 -1.76 0.22
CA PHE A 11 12.72 -2.04 -1.19
C PHE A 11 13.02 -0.81 -2.04
N GLU A 12 13.40 -1.10 -3.28
CA GLU A 12 13.46 -0.15 -4.38
C GLU A 12 12.66 -0.76 -5.53
N CYS A 13 11.71 -0.02 -6.08
CA CYS A 13 10.88 -0.51 -7.17
C CYS A 13 10.51 0.59 -8.15
N THR A 14 10.07 0.16 -9.33
CA THR A 14 9.45 1.03 -10.32
C THR A 14 7.93 0.85 -10.22
N THR A 15 7.19 1.95 -10.12
CA THR A 15 5.74 1.88 -10.16
C THR A 15 5.24 1.55 -11.56
N ILE A 16 3.96 1.20 -11.68
CA ILE A 16 3.28 1.03 -12.97
C ILE A 16 3.20 2.32 -13.81
N ASP A 17 3.55 3.47 -13.24
CA ASP A 17 3.63 4.77 -13.90
C ASP A 17 5.09 5.20 -14.12
N ASP A 18 6.02 4.23 -14.13
CA ASP A 18 7.46 4.43 -14.37
C ASP A 18 8.17 5.36 -13.37
N VAL A 19 7.61 5.48 -12.16
CA VAL A 19 8.23 6.27 -11.07
C VAL A 19 9.12 5.36 -10.23
N GLN A 20 10.38 5.76 -10.05
CA GLN A 20 11.29 5.11 -9.10
C GLN A 20 10.90 5.46 -7.67
N VAL A 21 10.75 4.44 -6.82
CA VAL A 21 10.45 4.60 -5.40
C VAL A 21 11.53 3.88 -4.59
N ASN A 22 12.17 4.63 -3.70
CA ASN A 22 13.02 4.06 -2.65
C ASN A 22 12.28 4.18 -1.30
N TYR A 23 12.04 3.06 -0.64
CA TYR A 23 11.30 3.04 0.62
C TYR A 23 11.96 3.90 1.71
N ALA A 24 13.29 4.05 1.70
CA ALA A 24 14.00 4.88 2.67
C ALA A 24 13.60 6.37 2.59
N ASP A 25 13.12 6.84 1.44
CA ASP A 25 12.65 8.21 1.29
C ASP A 25 11.27 8.44 1.92
N LEU A 26 10.49 7.37 2.09
CA LEU A 26 9.12 7.36 2.62
C LEU A 26 9.09 7.11 4.13
N TRP A 27 10.02 6.29 4.62
CA TRP A 27 10.10 5.88 6.02
C TRP A 27 10.19 7.07 6.98
N GLN A 28 9.44 7.01 8.07
CA GLN A 28 9.25 8.07 9.08
C GLN A 28 8.63 9.37 8.57
N LYS A 29 8.12 9.41 7.33
CA LYS A 29 7.50 10.62 6.76
C LYS A 29 6.03 10.44 6.42
N LYS A 30 5.67 9.29 5.83
CA LYS A 30 4.35 9.09 5.25
C LYS A 30 3.82 7.70 5.53
N ASN A 31 2.50 7.60 5.70
CA ASN A 31 1.80 6.32 5.64
C ASN A 31 1.94 5.73 4.23
N LEU A 32 1.91 4.40 4.11
CA LEU A 32 2.18 3.71 2.86
C LEU A 32 1.05 2.75 2.55
N ALA A 33 0.47 2.85 1.35
CA ALA A 33 -0.23 1.74 0.72
C ALA A 33 0.68 1.14 -0.36
N LEU A 34 1.01 -0.15 -0.23
CA LEU A 34 1.81 -0.89 -1.18
C LEU A 34 0.92 -1.92 -1.89
N VAL A 35 0.81 -1.81 -3.21
CA VAL A 35 0.04 -2.73 -4.06
C VAL A 35 1.01 -3.42 -5.02
N CYS A 36 1.17 -4.73 -4.83
CA CYS A 36 1.99 -5.60 -5.67
C CYS A 36 1.07 -6.34 -6.64
N LEU A 37 1.17 -6.04 -7.92
CA LEU A 37 0.35 -6.64 -8.97
C LEU A 37 1.12 -7.81 -9.60
N SER A 38 0.46 -8.95 -9.80
CA SER A 38 1.02 -10.01 -10.66
C SER A 38 0.97 -9.58 -12.13
N GLU A 39 1.75 -10.26 -12.98
CA GLU A 39 1.64 -10.13 -14.43
C GLU A 39 0.33 -10.77 -14.91
N ASP A 40 -0.77 -10.02 -14.79
CA ASP A 40 -2.10 -10.41 -15.24
C ASP A 40 -2.56 -9.46 -16.35
N ALA A 41 -2.70 -10.02 -17.56
CA ALA A 41 -3.12 -9.27 -18.74
C ALA A 41 -4.64 -9.32 -18.97
N SER A 42 -5.42 -9.90 -18.04
CA SER A 42 -6.88 -9.99 -18.18
C SER A 42 -7.54 -8.61 -18.24
N PRO A 43 -8.69 -8.48 -18.94
CA PRO A 43 -9.44 -7.23 -18.99
C PRO A 43 -9.87 -6.71 -17.61
N ASP A 44 -10.14 -7.63 -16.68
CA ASP A 44 -10.55 -7.29 -15.31
C ASP A 44 -9.36 -6.71 -14.53
N ALA A 45 -8.17 -7.32 -14.64
CA ALA A 45 -6.94 -6.77 -14.06
C ALA A 45 -6.60 -5.39 -14.64
N GLN A 46 -6.73 -5.21 -15.96
CA GLN A 46 -6.52 -3.90 -16.59
C GLN A 46 -7.53 -2.86 -16.08
N SER A 47 -8.79 -3.23 -15.93
CA SER A 47 -9.84 -2.35 -15.40
C SER A 47 -9.53 -1.93 -13.97
N TYR A 48 -9.15 -2.88 -13.11
CA TYR A 48 -8.72 -2.62 -11.74
C TYR A 48 -7.51 -1.66 -11.69
N ILE A 49 -6.49 -1.89 -12.54
CA ILE A 49 -5.31 -1.02 -12.62
C ILE A 49 -5.70 0.41 -13.02
N GLN A 50 -6.63 0.57 -13.98
CA GLN A 50 -7.10 1.90 -14.40
C GLN A 50 -7.88 2.61 -13.29
N GLU A 51 -8.71 1.89 -12.54
CA GLU A 51 -9.41 2.44 -11.37
C GLU A 51 -8.41 2.91 -10.31
N LEU A 52 -7.39 2.10 -10.02
CA LEU A 52 -6.33 2.45 -9.06
C LEU A 52 -5.54 3.68 -9.48
N ARG A 53 -5.13 3.77 -10.75
CA ARG A 53 -4.44 4.96 -11.29
C ARG A 53 -5.31 6.21 -11.17
N SER A 54 -6.59 6.09 -11.47
CA SER A 54 -7.54 7.21 -11.38
C SER A 54 -7.73 7.68 -9.94
N ALA A 55 -7.74 6.76 -8.98
CA ALA A 55 -7.88 7.06 -7.56
C ALA A 55 -6.57 7.49 -6.88
N GLN A 56 -5.40 7.12 -7.42
CA GLN A 56 -4.11 7.29 -6.77
C GLN A 56 -3.84 8.72 -6.30
N LYS A 57 -4.20 9.72 -7.12
CA LYS A 57 -4.04 11.15 -6.75
C LYS A 57 -4.89 11.54 -5.55
N ALA A 58 -6.10 10.99 -5.43
CA ALA A 58 -6.98 11.23 -4.30
C ALA A 58 -6.49 10.48 -3.04
N LEU A 59 -5.95 9.28 -3.22
CA LEU A 59 -5.39 8.47 -2.13
C LEU A 59 -4.08 9.01 -1.56
N ALA A 60 -3.29 9.72 -2.38
CA ALA A 60 -2.05 10.37 -1.95
C ALA A 60 -2.30 11.68 -1.17
N MET A 61 -3.56 12.08 -0.97
CA MET A 61 -3.91 13.14 -0.03
C MET A 61 -3.72 12.62 1.41
N HIS A 62 -3.42 13.49 2.37
CA HIS A 62 -3.29 13.15 3.80
C HIS A 62 -2.03 12.34 4.19
N ASP A 63 -0.83 12.90 3.99
CA ASP A 63 0.46 12.34 4.44
C ASP A 63 0.68 10.84 4.11
N ALA A 64 0.06 10.37 3.03
CA ALA A 64 0.16 9.01 2.54
C ALA A 64 0.86 8.95 1.17
N VAL A 65 1.43 7.79 0.86
CA VAL A 65 1.91 7.43 -0.49
C VAL A 65 1.29 6.12 -0.91
N VAL A 66 0.82 6.07 -2.15
CA VAL A 66 0.34 4.84 -2.77
C VAL A 66 1.36 4.39 -3.81
N VAL A 67 2.05 3.29 -3.50
CA VAL A 67 3.01 2.64 -4.39
C VAL A 67 2.33 1.45 -5.05
N VAL A 68 2.22 1.48 -6.37
CA VAL A 68 1.62 0.39 -7.15
C VAL A 68 2.70 -0.11 -8.11
N THR A 69 3.08 -1.38 -7.99
CA THR A 69 4.20 -1.95 -8.74
C THR A 69 3.91 -3.39 -9.17
N THR A 70 4.52 -3.81 -10.27
CA THR A 70 4.61 -5.22 -10.67
C THR A 70 5.94 -5.87 -10.22
N ASN A 71 6.87 -5.09 -9.65
CA ASN A 71 8.09 -5.64 -9.10
C ASN A 71 7.77 -6.43 -7.83
N PRO A 72 8.32 -7.66 -7.68
CA PRO A 72 8.13 -8.43 -6.45
C PRO A 72 8.82 -7.72 -5.28
N ILE A 73 8.11 -7.62 -4.16
CA ILE A 73 8.63 -7.10 -2.90
C ILE A 73 8.75 -8.26 -1.93
N GLU A 74 9.90 -8.38 -1.27
CA GLU A 74 10.17 -9.51 -0.36
C GLU A 74 9.09 -9.64 0.71
N GLY A 75 8.56 -10.86 0.89
CA GLY A 75 7.55 -11.14 1.91
C GLY A 75 6.13 -10.64 1.63
N MET A 76 5.92 -9.81 0.60
CA MET A 76 4.59 -9.38 0.15
C MET A 76 3.93 -10.46 -0.73
N PRO A 77 2.60 -10.67 -0.60
CA PRO A 77 1.86 -11.51 -1.53
C PRO A 77 1.84 -10.89 -2.94
N LEU A 78 1.70 -11.75 -3.95
CA LEU A 78 1.62 -11.36 -5.36
C LEU A 78 0.51 -12.19 -6.05
N PRO A 79 -0.64 -11.60 -6.41
CA PRO A 79 -1.03 -10.21 -6.15
C PRO A 79 -1.30 -9.96 -4.66
N GLY A 80 -1.02 -8.74 -4.20
CA GLY A 80 -1.12 -8.37 -2.80
C GLY A 80 -1.26 -6.87 -2.56
N CYS A 81 -1.85 -6.51 -1.43
CA CYS A 81 -1.97 -5.14 -0.95
C CYS A 81 -1.62 -5.08 0.54
N ALA A 82 -0.91 -4.04 0.96
CA ALA A 82 -0.67 -3.76 2.37
C ALA A 82 -0.79 -2.28 2.65
N VAL A 83 -1.20 -1.95 3.86
CA VAL A 83 -1.18 -0.60 4.40
C VAL A 83 -0.30 -0.60 5.64
N ALA A 84 0.66 0.33 5.67
CA ALA A 84 1.57 0.56 6.76
C ALA A 84 1.50 2.01 7.23
N ASP A 85 1.82 2.21 8.51
CA ASP A 85 1.96 3.54 9.08
C ASP A 85 3.30 4.21 8.70
N ARG A 86 3.49 5.45 9.15
CA ARG A 86 4.71 6.23 8.90
C ARG A 86 5.98 5.60 9.49
N TRP A 87 5.89 4.75 10.51
CA TRP A 87 7.06 4.04 11.06
C TRP A 87 7.38 2.76 10.28
N GLY A 88 6.52 2.42 9.33
CA GLY A 88 6.66 1.24 8.50
C GLY A 88 6.11 -0.01 9.14
N GLU A 89 5.27 0.08 10.18
CA GLU A 89 4.59 -1.08 10.72
C GLU A 89 3.36 -1.40 9.84
N MET A 90 3.24 -2.66 9.42
CA MET A 90 2.11 -3.15 8.64
C MET A 90 0.85 -3.19 9.51
N GLN A 91 -0.12 -2.34 9.19
CA GLN A 91 -1.39 -2.28 9.92
C GLN A 91 -2.43 -3.21 9.31
N TRP A 92 -2.33 -3.48 8.01
CA TRP A 92 -3.22 -4.37 7.29
C TRP A 92 -2.55 -4.96 6.04
N ILE A 93 -2.87 -6.21 5.72
CA ILE A 93 -2.37 -6.93 4.55
C ILE A 93 -3.53 -7.75 3.96
N ALA A 94 -3.63 -7.74 2.64
CA ALA A 94 -4.55 -8.54 1.85
C ALA A 94 -3.79 -9.23 0.71
N SER A 95 -4.22 -10.45 0.38
CA SER A 95 -3.76 -11.23 -0.76
C SER A 95 -4.96 -11.69 -1.56
N ALA A 96 -4.79 -11.86 -2.86
CA ALA A 96 -5.82 -12.39 -3.73
C ALA A 96 -5.23 -13.43 -4.70
N GLU A 97 -6.08 -14.25 -5.33
CA GLU A 97 -5.65 -15.12 -6.42
C GLU A 97 -5.46 -14.30 -7.71
N HIS A 98 -6.36 -13.34 -7.94
CA HIS A 98 -6.34 -12.47 -9.12
C HIS A 98 -6.21 -10.99 -8.76
N VAL A 99 -5.61 -10.20 -9.66
CA VAL A 99 -5.44 -8.74 -9.47
C VAL A 99 -6.80 -8.05 -9.28
N ALA A 100 -7.82 -8.47 -10.03
CA ALA A 100 -9.16 -7.88 -9.97
C ALA A 100 -9.89 -8.14 -8.63
N GLU A 101 -9.42 -9.09 -7.83
CA GLU A 101 -9.98 -9.43 -6.51
C GLU A 101 -9.26 -8.71 -5.38
N LEU A 102 -8.20 -7.95 -5.70
CA LEU A 102 -7.56 -7.10 -4.71
C LEU A 102 -8.54 -6.04 -4.19
N PRO A 103 -8.32 -5.54 -2.97
CA PRO A 103 -9.14 -4.51 -2.36
C PRO A 103 -9.34 -3.29 -3.27
N SER A 104 -10.56 -2.76 -3.28
CA SER A 104 -10.88 -1.59 -4.11
C SER A 104 -10.10 -0.35 -3.65
N PRO A 105 -9.90 0.66 -4.53
CA PRO A 105 -9.25 1.90 -4.13
C PRO A 105 -9.93 2.58 -2.93
N ARG A 106 -11.25 2.44 -2.80
CA ARG A 106 -12.03 2.97 -1.68
C ARG A 106 -11.69 2.27 -0.36
N GLU A 107 -11.49 0.96 -0.38
CA GLU A 107 -11.10 0.20 0.80
C GLU A 107 -9.67 0.53 1.23
N ILE A 108 -8.75 0.68 0.27
CA ILE A 108 -7.38 1.14 0.54
C ILE A 108 -7.42 2.54 1.18
N ALA A 109 -8.24 3.45 0.65
CA ALA A 109 -8.43 4.78 1.23
C ALA A 109 -8.91 4.73 2.69
N ALA A 110 -9.89 3.85 2.97
CA ALA A 110 -10.45 3.70 4.30
C ALA A 110 -9.40 3.20 5.30
N TRP A 111 -8.54 2.26 4.89
CA TRP A 111 -7.42 1.81 5.72
C TRP A 111 -6.36 2.87 5.93
N LEU A 112 -5.98 3.61 4.88
CA LEU A 112 -5.04 4.73 5.00
C LEU A 112 -5.56 5.79 5.98
N HIS A 113 -6.85 6.14 5.86
CA HIS A 113 -7.48 7.07 6.79
C HIS A 113 -7.56 6.50 8.21
N PHE A 114 -7.87 5.21 8.36
CA PHE A 114 -7.86 4.55 9.66
C PHE A 114 -6.49 4.65 10.32
N VAL A 115 -5.40 4.37 9.59
CA VAL A 115 -4.04 4.47 10.12
C VAL A 115 -3.64 5.92 10.43
N GLU A 116 -4.10 6.89 9.64
CA GLU A 116 -3.87 8.31 9.90
C GLU A 116 -4.51 8.78 11.22
N ILE A 117 -5.76 8.37 11.49
CA ILE A 117 -6.47 8.77 12.72
C ILE A 117 -6.03 7.97 13.96
N GLN A 118 -5.48 6.77 13.76
CA GLN A 118 -4.82 5.99 14.81
C GLN A 118 -3.42 6.59 15.02
N CYS A 119 -3.38 7.80 15.57
CA CYS A 119 -2.13 8.41 15.98
C CYS A 119 -1.69 7.73 17.28
N PRO A 120 -0.63 6.89 17.31
CA PRO A 120 -0.20 6.24 18.54
C PRO A 120 0.37 7.24 19.56
N GLU A 121 0.62 8.50 19.17
CA GLU A 121 0.93 9.59 20.09
C GLU A 121 -0.28 10.01 20.94
N CYS A 122 -1.52 9.72 20.52
CA CYS A 122 -2.74 10.08 21.27
C CYS A 122 -3.16 9.03 22.31
N GLU A 123 -2.63 7.81 22.26
CA GLU A 123 -2.89 6.76 23.26
C GLU A 123 -1.94 6.85 24.48
N GLY A 124 -1.01 7.82 24.48
CA GLY A 124 0.04 7.99 25.49
C GLY A 124 -0.27 8.90 26.69
N GLU A 125 -1.44 9.52 26.77
CA GLU A 125 -1.82 10.38 27.90
C GLU A 125 -3.12 9.91 28.56
N VAL A 126 -3.07 8.76 29.25
CA VAL A 126 -3.97 8.51 30.38
C VAL A 126 -3.15 8.60 31.66
N HIS A 127 -3.35 9.71 32.35
CA HIS A 127 -2.85 10.04 33.69
C HIS A 127 -3.40 9.08 34.75
#